data_AF-A0ABC9GHE6-F1
#
_entry.id   AF-A0ABC9GHE6-F1
#
_cell.length_a   1.000
_cell.length_b   1.000
_cell.length_c   1.000
_cell.angle_alpha   90.00
_cell.angle_beta   90.00
_cell.angle_gamma   90.00
#
_symmetry.space_group_name_H-M   'P 1'
#
loop_
_entity.id
_entity.type
_entity.pdbx_description
1 polymer ?
#
loop_
_entity_poly.entity_id
_entity_poly.type
_entity_poly.pdbx_seq_one_letter_code
_entity_poly.pdbx_strand_id
1 'polypeptide(L)'
;MARSMDTGVMVLLTVTVGLFGVTSALLGFIAEGKRITPGDIHVSGNDCVYLASPAHALGIWAILLLIVAQIIASVAGGCCGCCRPGGGASKSTRRVVGVVVTILSWVMTGIAVWYYKQGVEWNTAGTRGATSAGVYKGCSYLKGGVFVRAAVLSLVTTSLAIKSCFLLRAPPATAEPVEGDAEPKPNGQYGPSVGLPQWQAQGNGHAP
;
A
#
# COMPACT_ATOMS: atom_id res chain seq x y z
N MET A 1 2.35 20.83 16.37
CA MET A 1 1.16 21.30 15.62
C MET A 1 0.62 20.14 14.79
N ALA A 2 -0.38 19.42 15.30
CA ALA A 2 -0.98 18.30 14.58
C ALA A 2 -1.85 18.87 13.45
N ARG A 3 -1.34 18.84 12.21
CA ARG A 3 -2.15 19.25 11.06
C ARG A 3 -3.27 18.22 10.89
N SER A 4 -4.47 18.57 11.35
CA SER A 4 -5.69 17.89 10.92
C SER A 4 -5.65 17.87 9.40
N MET A 5 -5.74 16.69 8.78
CA MET A 5 -5.89 16.65 7.33
C MET A 5 -7.33 16.94 7.05
N ASP A 6 -7.58 17.91 6.19
CA ASP A 6 -8.94 18.16 5.72
C ASP A 6 -9.48 16.88 5.09
N THR A 7 -10.73 16.55 5.37
CA THR A 7 -11.40 15.35 4.84
C THR A 7 -11.27 15.28 3.31
N GLY A 8 -11.31 16.44 2.63
CA GLY A 8 -11.09 16.54 1.19
C GLY A 8 -9.71 16.06 0.74
N VAL A 9 -8.64 16.36 1.49
CA VAL A 9 -7.28 15.90 1.19
C VAL A 9 -7.16 14.39 1.38
N MET A 10 -7.83 13.82 2.41
CA MET A 10 -7.88 12.36 2.59
C MET A 10 -8.58 11.66 1.44
N VAL A 11 -9.75 12.14 1.03
CA VAL A 11 -10.48 11.59 -0.11
C VAL A 11 -9.62 11.66 -1.37
N LEU A 12 -9.03 12.82 -1.68
CA LEU A 12 -8.16 13.00 -2.84
C LEU A 12 -6.99 12.00 -2.87
N LEU A 13 -6.32 11.78 -1.74
CA LEU A 13 -5.22 10.82 -1.64
C LEU A 13 -5.68 9.39 -1.87
N THR A 14 -6.79 8.97 -1.26
CA THR A 14 -7.34 7.62 -1.46
C THR A 14 -7.79 7.37 -2.90
N VAL A 15 -8.42 8.38 -3.54
CA VAL A 15 -8.83 8.31 -4.94
C VAL A 15 -7.61 8.21 -5.85
N THR A 16 -6.58 9.01 -5.62
CA THR A 16 -5.34 8.98 -6.41
C THR A 16 -4.62 7.63 -6.28
N VAL A 17 -4.48 7.12 -5.06
CA VAL A 17 -3.86 5.80 -4.78
C VAL A 17 -4.67 4.69 -5.43
N GLY A 18 -6.00 4.73 -5.29
CA GLY A 18 -6.91 3.76 -5.91
C GLY A 18 -6.81 3.77 -7.44
N LEU A 19 -6.82 4.96 -8.06
CA LEU A 19 -6.71 5.12 -9.50
C LEU A 19 -5.41 4.53 -10.05
N PHE A 20 -4.28 4.87 -9.44
CA PHE A 20 -2.98 4.34 -9.87
C PHE A 20 -2.85 2.84 -9.63
N GLY A 21 -3.34 2.33 -8.51
CA GLY A 21 -3.37 0.90 -8.20
C GLY A 21 -4.22 0.08 -9.18
N VAL A 22 -5.44 0.54 -9.46
CA VAL A 22 -6.35 -0.11 -10.42
C VAL A 22 -5.80 -0.02 -11.83
N THR A 23 -5.26 1.13 -12.24
CA THR A 23 -4.65 1.29 -13.57
C THR A 23 -3.43 0.39 -13.72
N SER A 24 -2.59 0.26 -12.70
CA SER A 24 -1.47 -0.70 -12.67
C SER A 24 -1.97 -2.13 -12.92
N ALA A 25 -2.99 -2.58 -12.20
CA ALA A 25 -3.56 -3.90 -12.37
C ALA A 25 -4.16 -4.11 -13.77
N LEU A 26 -4.88 -3.11 -14.29
CA LEU A 26 -5.45 -3.14 -15.64
C LEU A 26 -4.36 -3.31 -16.70
N LEU A 27 -3.29 -2.51 -16.62
CA LEU A 27 -2.14 -2.64 -17.51
C LEU A 27 -1.50 -4.03 -17.41
N GLY A 28 -1.43 -4.62 -16.21
CA GLY A 28 -0.97 -5.99 -16.02
C GLY A 28 -1.86 -7.02 -16.72
N PHE A 29 -3.18 -6.94 -16.60
CA PHE A 29 -4.09 -7.83 -17.32
C PHE A 29 -3.98 -7.68 -18.84
N ILE A 30 -3.85 -6.44 -19.34
CA ILE A 30 -3.64 -6.19 -20.77
C ILE A 30 -2.27 -6.74 -21.21
N ALA A 31 -1.22 -6.55 -20.42
CA ALA A 31 0.11 -7.07 -20.70
C ALA A 31 0.11 -8.60 -20.79
N GLU A 32 -0.65 -9.29 -19.93
CA GLU A 32 -0.82 -10.75 -20.02
C GLU A 32 -1.38 -11.17 -21.38
N GLY A 33 -2.41 -10.46 -21.87
CA GLY A 33 -3.03 -10.74 -23.16
C GLY A 33 -2.17 -10.35 -24.37
N LYS A 34 -1.18 -9.48 -24.18
CA LYS A 34 -0.24 -9.03 -25.22
C LYS A 34 1.15 -9.66 -25.11
N ARG A 35 1.36 -10.59 -24.18
CA ARG A 35 2.66 -11.24 -23.98
C ARG A 35 3.10 -12.00 -25.23
N ILE A 36 4.40 -12.17 -25.39
CA ILE A 36 4.99 -13.03 -26.41
C ILE A 36 4.50 -14.46 -26.18
N THR A 37 3.88 -15.02 -27.23
CA THR A 37 3.44 -16.40 -27.29
C THR A 37 4.35 -17.21 -28.21
N PRO A 38 4.27 -18.55 -28.22
CA PRO A 38 5.09 -19.37 -29.12
C PRO A 38 4.94 -19.03 -30.60
N GLY A 39 3.78 -18.49 -31.02
CA GLY A 39 3.55 -18.05 -32.40
C GLY A 39 4.29 -16.77 -32.77
N ASP A 40 4.75 -15.99 -31.79
CA ASP A 40 5.46 -14.73 -32.00
C ASP A 40 6.99 -14.91 -32.05
N ILE A 41 7.47 -16.15 -31.96
CA ILE A 41 8.89 -16.50 -31.90
C ILE A 41 9.31 -17.12 -33.24
N HIS A 42 10.30 -16.52 -33.88
CA HIS A 42 10.85 -17.04 -35.13
C HIS A 42 12.19 -17.76 -34.89
N VAL A 43 12.34 -18.96 -35.44
CA VAL A 43 13.58 -19.75 -35.32
C VAL A 43 14.45 -19.51 -36.56
N SER A 44 15.66 -18.99 -36.35
CA SER A 44 16.66 -18.80 -37.40
C SER A 44 17.94 -19.53 -37.04
N GLY A 45 18.17 -20.70 -37.64
CA GLY A 45 19.35 -21.51 -37.38
C GLY A 45 19.45 -21.99 -35.92
N ASN A 46 20.37 -21.40 -35.16
CA ASN A 46 20.57 -21.70 -33.73
C ASN A 46 20.01 -20.61 -32.80
N ASP A 47 19.29 -19.65 -33.36
CA ASP A 47 18.79 -18.48 -32.65
C ASP A 47 17.27 -18.40 -32.69
N CYS A 48 16.71 -17.83 -31.62
CA CYS A 48 15.29 -17.52 -31.47
C CYS A 48 15.14 -16.00 -31.50
N VAL A 49 14.39 -15.51 -32.48
CA VAL A 49 14.09 -14.08 -32.66
C VAL A 49 12.73 -13.78 -32.03
N TYR A 50 12.72 -12.86 -31.08
CA TYR A 50 11.54 -12.42 -30.33
C TYR A 50 11.13 -11.04 -30.83
N LEU A 51 9.90 -10.93 -31.35
CA LEU A 51 9.35 -9.66 -31.82
C LEU A 51 8.97 -8.76 -30.64
N ALA A 52 8.93 -7.45 -30.90
CA ALA A 52 8.55 -6.46 -29.91
C ALA A 52 7.09 -6.66 -29.47
N SER A 53 6.89 -6.83 -28.16
CA SER A 53 5.57 -6.97 -27.56
C SER A 53 5.17 -5.70 -26.79
N PRO A 54 3.92 -5.22 -26.92
CA PRO A 54 3.38 -4.16 -26.08
C PRO A 54 3.44 -4.49 -24.57
N ALA A 55 3.46 -5.78 -24.19
CA ALA A 55 3.51 -6.21 -22.81
C ALA A 55 4.74 -5.68 -22.05
N HIS A 56 5.86 -5.50 -22.75
CA HIS A 56 7.07 -4.90 -22.16
C HIS A 56 6.79 -3.49 -21.64
N ALA A 57 6.27 -2.59 -22.50
CA ALA A 57 5.97 -1.22 -22.10
C ALA A 57 4.85 -1.16 -21.05
N LEU A 58 3.78 -1.94 -21.23
CA LEU A 58 2.66 -2.00 -20.29
C LEU A 58 3.12 -2.44 -18.89
N GLY A 59 4.02 -3.43 -18.80
CA GLY A 59 4.60 -3.88 -17.53
C GLY A 59 5.42 -2.79 -16.83
N ILE A 60 6.21 -2.00 -17.56
CA ILE A 60 6.97 -0.88 -17.01
C ILE A 60 6.03 0.17 -16.42
N TRP A 61 5.01 0.59 -17.17
CA TRP A 61 4.02 1.54 -16.69
C TRP A 61 3.24 1.01 -15.48
N ALA A 62 2.91 -0.27 -15.46
CA ALA A 62 2.25 -0.92 -14.32
C ALA A 62 3.11 -0.86 -13.04
N ILE A 63 4.42 -1.10 -13.15
CA ILE A 63 5.37 -0.97 -12.03
C ILE A 63 5.41 0.47 -11.52
N LEU A 64 5.58 1.44 -12.42
CA LEU A 64 5.69 2.85 -12.06
C LEU A 64 4.45 3.34 -11.30
N LEU A 65 3.26 3.04 -11.82
CA LEU A 65 2.00 3.43 -11.18
C LEU A 65 1.84 2.79 -9.80
N LEU A 66 2.19 1.50 -9.64
CA LEU A 66 2.08 0.81 -8.36
C LEU A 66 3.03 1.42 -7.30
N ILE A 67 4.28 1.67 -7.67
CA ILE A 67 5.28 2.27 -6.76
C ILE A 67 4.84 3.68 -6.35
N VAL A 68 4.38 4.49 -7.30
CA VAL A 68 3.89 5.84 -7.01
C VAL A 68 2.67 5.79 -6.07
N ALA A 69 1.74 4.86 -6.28
CA ALA A 69 0.60 4.66 -5.39
C ALA A 69 1.06 4.35 -3.94
N GLN A 70 2.06 3.48 -3.76
CA GLN A 70 2.57 3.15 -2.42
C GLN A 70 3.33 4.29 -1.75
N ILE A 71 4.10 5.07 -2.51
CA ILE A 71 4.79 6.24 -1.98
C ILE A 71 3.75 7.25 -1.47
N ILE A 72 2.72 7.55 -2.26
CA ILE A 72 1.64 8.47 -1.87
C ILE A 72 0.94 7.98 -0.60
N ALA A 73 0.58 6.69 -0.54
CA ALA A 73 -0.07 6.10 0.62
C ALA A 73 0.81 6.15 1.89
N SER A 74 2.12 5.95 1.74
CA SER A 74 3.08 5.99 2.86
C SER A 74 3.28 7.41 3.40
N VAL A 75 3.33 8.41 2.52
CA VAL A 75 3.37 9.83 2.92
C VAL A 75 2.07 10.23 3.61
N ALA A 76 0.93 9.77 3.10
CA ALA A 76 -0.39 10.01 3.69
C ALA A 76 -0.56 9.37 5.08
N GLY A 77 0.03 8.20 5.31
CA GLY A 77 0.02 7.51 6.61
C GLY A 77 0.91 8.17 7.67
N GLY A 78 1.76 9.12 7.27
CA GLY A 78 2.79 9.72 8.12
C GLY A 78 4.06 8.88 8.07
N CYS A 79 5.11 9.46 7.46
CA CYS A 79 6.44 8.87 7.36
C CYS A 79 6.90 8.37 8.74
N CYS A 80 7.03 7.04 8.89
CA CYS A 80 7.46 6.31 10.09
C CYS A 80 6.86 6.83 11.41
N GLY A 81 6.05 6.01 12.10
CA GLY A 81 5.35 6.35 13.35
C GLY A 81 6.18 6.86 14.55
N CYS A 82 7.43 7.28 14.39
CA CYS A 82 8.32 7.83 15.40
C CYS A 82 7.93 9.24 15.88
N CYS A 83 7.21 10.05 15.09
CA CYS A 83 7.10 11.51 15.37
C CYS A 83 5.73 12.00 15.86
N ARG A 84 4.86 11.16 16.45
CA ARG A 84 3.56 11.63 16.99
C ARG A 84 3.49 11.46 18.52
N PRO A 85 3.44 12.57 19.30
CA PRO A 85 3.30 12.55 20.75
C PRO A 85 2.04 11.80 21.17
N GLY A 86 2.18 11.00 22.24
CA GLY A 86 1.25 9.96 22.66
C GLY A 86 -0.17 10.43 23.03
N GLY A 87 -1.07 9.45 23.09
CA GLY A 87 -2.36 9.62 23.73
C GLY A 87 -3.18 8.33 23.72
N GLY A 88 -3.13 7.56 24.82
CA GLY A 88 -4.08 6.50 25.16
C GLY A 88 -3.87 5.14 24.48
N ALA A 89 -4.01 4.06 25.27
CA ALA A 89 -3.82 2.67 24.87
C ALA A 89 -4.66 2.24 23.64
N SER A 90 -5.86 2.80 23.44
CA SER A 90 -6.71 2.58 22.27
C SER A 90 -6.14 3.17 20.96
N LYS A 91 -5.43 4.31 21.03
CA LYS A 91 -4.69 4.85 19.87
C LYS A 91 -3.42 4.05 19.58
N SER A 92 -2.94 3.23 20.51
CA SER A 92 -1.76 2.38 20.32
C SER A 92 -2.10 1.18 19.42
N THR A 93 -3.14 0.40 19.72
CA THR A 93 -3.47 -0.81 18.95
C THR A 93 -3.82 -0.51 17.50
N ARG A 94 -4.69 0.48 17.23
CA ARG A 94 -5.05 0.88 15.85
C ARG A 94 -3.81 1.31 15.05
N ARG A 95 -2.92 2.05 15.70
CA ARG A 95 -1.67 2.52 15.11
C ARG A 95 -0.70 1.37 14.83
N VAL A 96 -0.55 0.42 15.75
CA VAL A 96 0.24 -0.80 15.56
C VAL A 96 -0.30 -1.60 14.39
N VAL A 97 -1.61 -1.84 14.33
CA VAL A 97 -2.25 -2.53 13.20
C VAL A 97 -1.99 -1.76 11.89
N GLY A 98 -2.15 -0.44 11.88
CA GLY A 98 -1.83 0.39 10.70
C GLY A 98 -0.38 0.22 10.24
N VAL A 99 0.59 0.23 11.17
CA VAL A 99 2.02 0.02 10.85
C VAL A 99 2.26 -1.38 10.27
N VAL A 100 1.67 -2.43 10.87
CA VAL A 100 1.80 -3.80 10.36
C VAL A 100 1.20 -3.92 8.96
N VAL A 101 0.01 -3.35 8.72
CA VAL A 101 -0.64 -3.33 7.40
C VAL A 101 0.21 -2.58 6.38
N THR A 102 0.87 -1.47 6.75
CA THR A 102 1.83 -0.77 5.88
C THR A 102 2.99 -1.69 5.48
N ILE A 103 3.62 -2.38 6.45
CA ILE A 103 4.75 -3.27 6.17
C ILE A 103 4.30 -4.38 5.21
N LEU A 104 3.16 -5.01 5.48
CA LEU A 104 2.60 -6.04 4.60
C LEU A 104 2.32 -5.50 3.20
N SER A 105 1.82 -4.28 3.07
CA SER A 105 1.60 -3.65 1.76
C SER A 105 2.89 -3.47 0.97
N TRP A 106 3.99 -3.06 1.60
CA TRP A 106 5.30 -2.92 0.94
C TRP A 106 5.90 -4.26 0.55
N VAL A 107 5.77 -5.29 1.39
CA VAL A 107 6.22 -6.66 1.07
C VAL A 107 5.47 -7.17 -0.16
N MET A 108 4.13 -7.05 -0.19
CA MET A 108 3.32 -7.44 -1.34
C MET A 108 3.67 -6.64 -2.60
N THR A 109 3.97 -5.34 -2.44
CA THR A 109 4.45 -4.50 -3.55
C THR A 109 5.75 -5.04 -4.14
N GLY A 110 6.73 -5.38 -3.29
CA GLY A 110 7.99 -5.95 -3.73
C GLY A 110 7.80 -7.24 -4.52
N ILE A 111 6.90 -8.11 -4.06
CA ILE A 111 6.55 -9.35 -4.78
C ILE A 111 5.87 -9.04 -6.13
N ALA A 112 4.92 -8.10 -6.16
CA ALA A 112 4.24 -7.69 -7.40
C ALA A 112 5.23 -7.13 -8.43
N VAL A 113 6.14 -6.24 -8.01
CA VAL A 113 7.17 -5.65 -8.85
C VAL A 113 8.11 -6.72 -9.40
N TRP A 114 8.48 -7.71 -8.58
CA TRP A 114 9.29 -8.84 -9.04
C TRP A 114 8.60 -9.63 -10.16
N TYR A 115 7.31 -9.93 -10.02
CA TYR A 115 6.55 -10.58 -11.09
C TYR A 115 6.43 -9.70 -12.35
N TYR A 116 6.13 -8.41 -12.23
CA TYR A 116 6.10 -7.51 -13.38
C TYR A 116 7.46 -7.44 -14.08
N LYS A 117 8.56 -7.34 -13.32
CA LYS A 117 9.92 -7.26 -13.88
C LYS A 117 10.26 -8.50 -14.69
N GLN A 118 9.94 -9.69 -14.18
CA GLN A 118 10.06 -10.92 -14.97
C GLN A 118 9.22 -10.85 -16.24
N GLY A 119 7.96 -10.43 -16.14
CA GLY A 119 7.10 -10.18 -17.30
C GLY A 119 7.78 -9.27 -18.33
N VAL A 120 8.33 -8.14 -17.90
CA VAL A 120 9.02 -7.16 -18.76
C VAL A 120 10.22 -7.80 -19.46
N GLU A 121 11.15 -8.40 -18.70
CA GLU A 121 12.41 -8.97 -19.22
C GLU A 121 12.19 -10.06 -20.28
N TRP A 122 11.18 -10.91 -20.06
CA TRP A 122 10.84 -11.98 -20.99
C TRP A 122 10.04 -11.51 -22.21
N ASN A 123 9.47 -10.30 -22.17
CA ASN A 123 8.75 -9.68 -23.28
C ASN A 123 9.59 -8.65 -24.05
N THR A 124 10.88 -8.49 -23.72
CA THR A 124 11.82 -7.66 -24.47
C THR A 124 12.09 -8.27 -25.84
N ALA A 125 12.05 -7.44 -26.88
CA ALA A 125 12.46 -7.79 -28.23
C ALA A 125 13.95 -8.14 -28.28
N GLY A 126 14.32 -9.08 -29.14
CA GLY A 126 15.73 -9.40 -29.37
C GLY A 126 15.93 -10.83 -29.78
N THR A 127 17.19 -11.18 -30.00
CA THR A 127 17.60 -12.53 -30.38
C THR A 127 18.22 -13.22 -29.17
N ARG A 128 17.75 -14.43 -28.87
CA ARG A 128 18.31 -15.28 -27.80
C ARG A 128 18.71 -16.62 -28.40
N GLY A 129 19.82 -17.19 -27.95
CA GLY A 129 20.25 -18.51 -28.40
C GLY A 129 19.19 -19.57 -28.09
N ALA A 130 18.96 -20.50 -29.03
CA ALA A 130 18.06 -21.62 -28.81
C ALA A 130 18.57 -22.49 -27.66
N THR A 131 17.66 -22.93 -26.81
CA THR A 131 17.98 -23.83 -25.70
C THR A 131 18.04 -25.26 -26.25
N SER A 132 19.17 -25.94 -26.04
CA SER A 132 19.37 -27.32 -26.51
C SER A 132 18.96 -28.31 -25.42
N ALA A 133 17.95 -29.12 -25.69
CA ALA A 133 17.57 -30.27 -24.86
C ALA A 133 17.83 -31.55 -25.65
N GLY A 134 19.09 -32.02 -25.63
CA GLY A 134 19.53 -33.13 -26.47
C GLY A 134 19.54 -32.75 -27.96
N VAL A 135 18.81 -33.50 -28.79
CA VAL A 135 18.69 -33.26 -30.25
C VAL A 135 17.68 -32.14 -30.57
N TYR A 136 16.80 -31.80 -29.62
CA TYR A 136 15.75 -30.80 -29.82
C TYR A 136 16.25 -29.40 -29.46
N LYS A 137 16.10 -28.45 -30.40
CA LYS A 137 16.30 -27.02 -30.17
C LYS A 137 14.96 -26.37 -29.89
N GLY A 138 14.84 -25.68 -28.76
CA GLY A 138 13.63 -24.98 -28.35
C GLY A 138 13.87 -23.51 -28.05
N CYS A 139 12.81 -22.71 -28.14
CA CYS A 139 12.81 -21.33 -27.69
C CYS A 139 12.10 -21.22 -26.35
N SER A 140 12.75 -20.57 -25.39
CA SER A 140 12.20 -20.36 -24.05
C SER A 140 11.25 -19.17 -24.05
N TYR A 141 10.06 -19.34 -23.47
CA TYR A 141 9.08 -18.28 -23.35
C TYR A 141 8.44 -18.29 -21.96
N LEU A 142 7.88 -17.15 -21.58
CA LEU A 142 7.22 -17.01 -20.29
C LEU A 142 5.86 -17.70 -20.33
N LYS A 143 5.65 -18.66 -19.41
CA LYS A 143 4.34 -19.27 -19.24
C LYS A 143 3.33 -18.22 -18.78
N GLY A 144 2.09 -18.35 -19.24
CA GLY A 144 1.03 -17.42 -18.88
C GLY A 144 0.74 -17.39 -17.38
N GLY A 145 0.27 -16.23 -16.91
CA GLY A 145 -0.18 -15.96 -15.55
C GLY A 145 0.77 -15.10 -14.72
N VAL A 146 1.95 -14.74 -15.23
CA VAL A 146 2.92 -13.91 -14.49
C VAL A 146 2.39 -12.49 -14.30
N PHE A 147 1.89 -11.86 -15.36
CA PHE A 147 1.31 -10.52 -15.25
C PHE A 147 -0.02 -10.55 -14.49
N VAL A 148 -0.80 -11.63 -14.61
CA VAL A 148 -2.03 -11.82 -13.81
C VAL A 148 -1.74 -11.85 -12.32
N ARG A 149 -0.74 -12.62 -11.88
CA ARG A 149 -0.32 -12.65 -10.47
C ARG A 149 0.12 -11.27 -10.00
N ALA A 150 0.90 -10.57 -10.81
CA ALA A 150 1.34 -9.21 -10.52
C ALA A 150 0.14 -8.24 -10.39
N ALA A 151 -0.83 -8.32 -11.31
CA ALA A 151 -2.04 -7.49 -11.30
C ALA A 151 -2.93 -7.73 -10.07
N VAL A 152 -3.13 -9.00 -9.70
CA VAL A 152 -3.89 -9.35 -8.48
C VAL A 152 -3.16 -8.82 -7.24
N LEU A 153 -1.83 -8.98 -7.17
CA LEU A 153 -1.04 -8.43 -6.06
C LEU A 153 -1.06 -6.89 -6.03
N SER A 154 -1.12 -6.20 -7.17
CA SER A 154 -1.33 -4.74 -7.23
C SER A 154 -2.63 -4.37 -6.51
N LEU A 155 -3.74 -5.03 -6.83
CA LEU A 155 -5.04 -4.75 -6.19
C LEU A 155 -5.01 -5.01 -4.68
N VAL A 156 -4.43 -6.14 -4.26
CA VAL A 156 -4.27 -6.47 -2.84
C VAL A 156 -3.43 -5.39 -2.14
N THR A 157 -2.28 -5.03 -2.71
CA THR A 157 -1.39 -3.98 -2.19
C THR A 157 -2.12 -2.65 -2.04
N THR A 158 -2.82 -2.19 -3.08
CA THR A 158 -3.58 -0.93 -3.06
C THR A 158 -4.64 -0.96 -1.98
N SER A 159 -5.36 -2.07 -1.81
CA SER A 159 -6.37 -2.21 -0.75
C SER A 159 -5.75 -2.12 0.65
N LEU A 160 -4.60 -2.76 0.88
CA LEU A 160 -3.87 -2.69 2.15
C LEU A 160 -3.33 -1.28 2.42
N ALA A 161 -2.82 -0.60 1.39
CA ALA A 161 -2.31 0.76 1.48
C ALA A 161 -3.42 1.74 1.89
N ILE A 162 -4.60 1.64 1.26
CA ILE A 162 -5.77 2.45 1.60
C ILE A 162 -6.24 2.14 3.03
N LYS A 163 -6.34 0.86 3.41
CA LYS A 163 -6.70 0.45 4.78
C LYS A 163 -5.74 1.02 5.82
N SER A 164 -4.43 0.92 5.57
CA SER A 164 -3.42 1.51 6.46
C SER A 164 -3.59 3.02 6.59
N CYS A 165 -3.85 3.73 5.48
CA CYS A 165 -4.09 5.17 5.50
C CYS A 165 -5.24 5.54 6.45
N PHE A 166 -6.36 4.81 6.41
CA PHE A 166 -7.47 5.01 7.35
C PHE A 166 -7.11 4.64 8.80
N LEU A 167 -6.41 3.52 9.02
CA LEU A 167 -6.01 3.08 10.36
C LEU A 167 -5.06 4.07 11.05
N LEU A 168 -4.14 4.67 10.29
CA LEU A 168 -3.18 5.63 10.81
C LEU A 168 -3.77 7.06 10.97
N ARG A 169 -4.90 7.35 10.32
CA ARG A 169 -5.44 8.72 10.24
C ARG A 169 -6.78 8.95 10.94
N ALA A 170 -7.64 7.95 11.09
CA ALA A 170 -8.97 8.22 11.62
C ALA A 170 -8.94 8.57 13.12
N PRO A 171 -9.79 9.54 13.55
CA PRO A 171 -9.97 9.83 14.96
C PRO A 171 -10.37 8.57 15.73
N PRO A 172 -10.08 8.48 17.04
CA PRO A 172 -10.65 7.40 17.85
C PRO A 172 -12.15 7.36 17.60
N ALA A 173 -12.71 6.16 17.42
CA ALA A 173 -14.15 6.02 17.40
C ALA A 173 -14.67 6.72 18.66
N THR A 174 -15.49 7.74 18.48
CA THR A 174 -16.36 8.19 19.56
C THR A 174 -17.07 6.93 20.00
N ALA A 175 -16.86 6.52 21.26
CA ALA A 175 -17.67 5.46 21.83
C ALA A 175 -19.12 5.86 21.54
N GLU A 176 -19.88 4.96 20.92
CA GLU A 176 -21.30 5.16 20.75
C GLU A 176 -21.88 5.52 22.11
N PRO A 177 -22.68 6.59 22.24
CA PRO A 177 -23.35 6.85 23.49
C PRO A 177 -24.24 5.63 23.73
N VAL A 178 -23.99 4.94 24.83
CA VAL A 178 -24.90 3.91 25.34
C VAL A 178 -26.25 4.60 25.51
N GLU A 179 -27.18 4.24 24.64
CA GLU A 179 -28.56 4.66 24.68
C GLU A 179 -29.20 4.03 25.93
N GLY A 180 -29.38 4.85 26.97
CA GLY A 180 -29.95 4.42 28.24
C GLY A 180 -29.48 5.26 29.41
N ASP A 181 -30.04 6.46 29.57
CA ASP A 181 -30.88 6.80 30.73
C ASP A 181 -31.06 8.33 30.90
N ALA A 182 -32.34 8.73 30.84
CA ALA A 182 -32.99 9.92 31.39
C ALA A 182 -32.68 11.34 30.82
N GLU A 183 -33.70 11.92 30.20
CA GLU A 183 -33.89 13.36 29.98
C GLU A 183 -35.13 13.83 30.79
N PRO A 184 -35.39 15.13 31.08
CA PRO A 184 -34.53 16.29 31.42
C PRO A 184 -34.87 16.89 32.81
N LYS A 185 -34.02 17.78 33.35
CA LYS A 185 -34.52 18.88 34.21
C LYS A 185 -33.84 20.21 33.88
N PRO A 186 -34.62 21.32 33.82
CA PRO A 186 -34.12 22.62 33.40
C PRO A 186 -33.54 23.37 34.60
N ASN A 187 -32.40 24.02 34.38
CA ASN A 187 -32.15 25.42 34.75
C ASN A 187 -30.65 25.70 34.67
N GLY A 188 -30.32 26.75 33.92
CA GLY A 188 -28.95 27.13 33.62
C GLY A 188 -28.21 27.70 34.83
N GLN A 189 -26.93 27.35 34.94
CA GLN A 189 -25.89 28.22 35.49
C GLN A 189 -24.51 27.69 35.09
N TYR A 190 -23.77 28.51 34.35
CA TYR A 190 -22.35 28.34 34.07
C TYR A 190 -21.54 28.58 35.36
N GLY A 191 -20.73 27.61 35.78
CA GLY A 191 -19.75 27.75 36.87
C GLY A 191 -18.31 27.73 36.34
N PRO A 192 -17.37 28.51 36.91
CA PRO A 192 -16.06 28.76 36.31
C PRO A 192 -15.04 27.65 36.57
N SER A 193 -14.14 27.48 35.59
CA SER A 193 -13.00 26.56 35.59
C SER A 193 -11.87 26.97 36.53
N VAL A 194 -11.46 26.09 37.46
CA VAL A 194 -10.11 26.10 38.04
C VAL A 194 -9.71 24.72 38.57
N GLY A 195 -8.48 24.29 38.26
CA GLY A 195 -7.88 23.08 38.82
C GLY A 195 -6.44 22.90 38.38
N LEU A 196 -5.51 23.55 39.10
CA LEU A 196 -4.06 23.34 39.04
C LEU A 196 -3.69 22.28 40.11
N PRO A 197 -2.82 21.28 39.84
CA PRO A 197 -2.46 20.31 40.87
C PRO A 197 -1.37 20.87 41.80
N GLN A 198 -1.70 20.98 43.09
CA GLN A 198 -0.78 21.32 44.18
C GLN A 198 -0.16 20.03 44.75
N TRP A 199 1.17 19.91 44.71
CA TRP A 199 1.92 18.82 45.35
C TRP A 199 2.08 19.06 46.86
N GLN A 200 1.94 18.00 47.66
CA GLN A 200 2.11 18.05 49.13
C GLN A 200 3.58 17.86 49.51
N ALA A 201 4.09 18.75 50.36
CA ALA A 201 5.35 18.57 51.09
C ALA A 201 5.05 17.90 52.43
N GLN A 202 5.70 16.77 52.73
CA GLN A 202 5.61 16.09 54.01
C GLN A 202 6.97 16.21 54.70
N GLY A 203 7.04 17.08 55.72
CA GLY A 203 8.14 17.13 56.66
C GLY A 203 7.90 16.20 57.85
N ASN A 204 8.99 15.72 58.45
CA ASN A 204 9.06 15.37 59.87
C ASN A 204 10.53 15.39 60.29
N GLY A 205 10.89 16.32 61.18
CA GLY A 205 12.23 16.45 61.75
C GLY A 205 12.44 15.54 62.97
N HIS A 206 13.65 15.58 63.53
CA HIS A 206 13.95 15.55 64.96
C HIS A 206 15.42 15.99 65.17
N ALA A 207 15.63 16.85 66.18
CA ALA A 207 16.90 17.26 66.79
C ALA A 207 16.89 16.74 68.25
N PRO A 208 17.87 16.99 69.16
CA PRO A 208 19.03 17.88 69.11
C PRO A 208 20.39 17.19 68.91
#